data_AF-A0AAD7HCR1-F1
#
_entry.id   AF-A0AAD7HCR1-F1
#
_cell.length_a   1.000
_cell.length_b   1.000
_cell.length_c   1.000
_cell.angle_alpha   90.00
_cell.angle_beta   90.00
_cell.angle_gamma   90.00
#
_symmetry.space_group_name_H-M   'P 1'
#
loop_
_entity.id
_entity.type
_entity.pdbx_description
1 polymer ?
#
loop_
_entity_poly.entity_id
_entity_poly.type
_entity_poly.pdbx_seq_one_letter_code
_entity_poly.pdbx_strand_id
1 'polypeptide(L)'
;MPKETEEYLDKRIKSFVWEGRSKAPIDHEILFLPIEQGGKNLLSIKDRNSAIAIKSLKTFLTTGEDRAKWCNLAAKGLRKEVPDKPKVEESARINPFIQTWAPLQKKLPRPLKRMVKTAKKFKFRLKFDALALTKEVKEELPLWFHNGAKKDLGRHNNSVCAKCLRNKHGVRSVGDILMIIERNYYRHSRRRNCACESCKLDRIKGCEYPYKCQEEAVKILDCINEKWDPRLEVNQPDAELTDEELTRNSTAIDEKEEVIFDPKVTTNRVVDGYRVFCNETS
;
A
#
# COMPACT_ATOMS: atom_id res chain seq x y z
N MET A 1 12.68 20.46 2.26
CA MET A 1 13.34 21.46 3.08
C MET A 1 14.08 20.82 4.26
N PRO A 2 15.34 21.22 4.56
CA PRO A 2 16.00 20.91 5.83
C PRO A 2 15.22 21.45 7.03
N LYS A 3 15.40 20.85 8.22
CA LYS A 3 14.67 21.25 9.44
C LYS A 3 15.04 22.68 9.87
N GLU A 4 16.32 23.03 9.80
CA GLU A 4 16.81 24.37 10.11
C GLU A 4 16.15 25.45 9.25
N THR A 5 16.02 25.21 7.93
CA THR A 5 15.34 26.13 7.02
C THR A 5 13.85 26.24 7.32
N GLU A 6 13.20 25.13 7.66
CA GLU A 6 11.79 25.13 8.06
C GLU A 6 11.56 25.97 9.33
N GLU A 7 12.39 25.76 10.37
CA GLU A 7 12.32 26.52 11.62
C GLU A 7 12.68 28.00 11.43
N TYR A 8 13.64 28.29 10.56
CA TYR A 8 14.01 29.66 10.21
C TYR A 8 12.87 30.40 9.51
N LEU A 9 12.21 29.77 8.54
CA LEU A 9 11.06 30.37 7.85
C LEU A 9 9.87 30.54 8.79
N ASP A 10 9.59 29.55 9.65
CA ASP A 10 8.52 29.63 10.65
C ASP A 10 8.76 30.80 11.63
N LYS A 11 10.00 30.97 12.10
CA LYS A 11 10.39 32.12 12.93
C LYS A 11 10.23 33.45 12.19
N ARG A 12 10.61 33.52 10.91
CA ARG A 12 10.51 34.74 10.11
C ARG A 12 9.05 35.12 9.83
N ILE A 13 8.18 34.14 9.58
CA ILE A 13 6.74 34.33 9.47
C ILE A 13 6.16 34.87 10.80
N LYS A 14 6.52 34.25 11.93
CA LYS A 14 6.11 34.73 13.27
C LYS A 14 6.53 36.16 13.53
N SER A 15 7.79 36.48 13.27
CA SER A 15 8.32 37.83 13.45
C SER A 15 7.61 38.84 12.56
N PHE A 16 7.23 38.46 11.35
CA PHE A 16 6.50 39.33 10.42
C PHE A 16 5.07 39.58 10.89
N VAL A 17 4.32 38.54 11.25
CA VAL A 17 2.92 38.67 11.69
C VAL A 17 2.78 39.50 12.97
N TRP A 18 3.78 39.44 13.85
CA TRP A 18 3.78 40.15 15.12
C TRP A 18 4.69 41.38 15.15
N GLU A 19 5.18 41.84 14.00
CA GLU A 19 6.03 43.05 13.91
C GLU A 19 7.23 43.03 14.88
N GLY A 20 7.82 41.85 15.11
CA GLY A 20 8.94 41.66 16.03
C GLY A 20 8.59 41.62 17.52
N ARG A 21 7.30 41.65 17.90
CA ARG A 21 6.88 41.49 19.31
C ARG A 21 7.23 40.10 19.83
N SER A 22 7.77 40.04 21.05
CA SER A 22 8.22 38.80 21.69
C SER A 22 7.09 37.92 22.22
N LYS A 23 5.93 38.51 22.54
CA LYS A 23 4.72 37.80 22.97
C LYS A 23 3.64 37.91 21.91
N ALA A 24 3.26 36.76 21.34
CA ALA A 24 2.12 36.65 20.45
C ALA A 24 0.82 36.69 21.28
N PRO A 25 -0.14 37.57 20.96
CA PRO A 25 -1.43 37.63 21.64
C PRO A 25 -2.37 36.48 21.27
N ILE A 26 -2.10 35.78 20.17
CA ILE A 26 -2.87 34.64 19.68
C ILE A 26 -1.91 33.48 19.42
N ASP A 27 -2.34 32.25 19.70
CA ASP A 27 -1.58 31.07 19.34
C ASP A 27 -1.33 31.01 17.82
N HIS A 28 -0.14 30.56 17.46
CA HIS A 28 0.28 30.40 16.08
C HIS A 28 -0.57 29.39 15.31
N GLU A 29 -1.12 28.39 15.98
CA GLU A 29 -2.01 27.40 15.35
C GLU A 29 -3.32 28.02 14.87
N ILE A 30 -3.85 29.00 15.61
CA ILE A 30 -5.08 29.74 15.24
C ILE A 30 -4.85 30.57 13.98
N LEU A 31 -3.64 31.11 13.78
CA LEU A 31 -3.32 31.89 12.58
C LEU A 31 -3.45 31.06 11.28
N PHE A 32 -3.26 29.75 11.36
CA PHE A 32 -3.39 28.84 10.23
C PHE A 32 -4.85 28.55 9.84
N LEU A 33 -5.80 28.82 10.73
CA LEU A 33 -7.22 28.55 10.46
C LEU A 33 -7.79 29.50 9.40
N PRO A 34 -8.88 29.11 8.72
CA PRO A 34 -9.61 29.99 7.82
C PRO A 34 -10.10 31.27 8.51
N ILE A 35 -10.33 32.32 7.72
CA ILE A 35 -10.75 33.65 8.23
C ILE A 35 -12.10 33.54 8.95
N GLU A 36 -12.97 32.67 8.45
CA GLU A 36 -14.31 32.38 8.97
C GLU A 36 -14.27 31.77 10.38
N GLN A 37 -13.15 31.13 10.75
CA GLN A 37 -12.93 30.55 12.07
C GLN A 37 -12.10 31.47 12.98
N GLY A 38 -11.94 32.74 12.60
CA GLY A 38 -11.15 33.72 13.34
C GLY A 38 -9.63 33.60 13.12
N GLY A 39 -9.20 32.81 12.13
CA GLY A 39 -7.80 32.70 11.73
C GLY A 39 -7.36 33.76 10.71
N LYS A 40 -6.14 33.62 10.20
CA LYS A 40 -5.57 34.50 9.15
C LYS A 40 -5.25 33.76 7.86
N ASN A 41 -5.66 32.50 7.74
CA ASN A 41 -5.34 31.60 6.63
C ASN A 41 -3.83 31.56 6.34
N LEU A 42 -3.02 31.60 7.39
CA LEU A 42 -1.57 31.68 7.29
C LEU A 42 -0.99 30.32 6.85
N LEU A 43 0.03 30.36 5.99
CA LEU A 43 0.67 29.14 5.50
C LEU A 43 1.47 28.44 6.60
N SER A 44 1.06 27.21 6.93
CA SER A 44 1.90 26.28 7.70
C SER A 44 2.95 25.62 6.80
N ILE A 45 4.22 25.99 6.99
CA ILE A 45 5.36 25.39 6.26
C ILE A 45 5.48 23.89 6.56
N LYS A 46 5.16 23.49 7.79
CA LYS A 46 5.17 22.08 8.23
C LYS A 46 4.14 21.24 7.49
N ASP A 47 2.92 21.75 7.35
CA ASP A 47 1.84 21.04 6.67
C ASP A 47 2.05 21.03 5.16
N ARG A 48 2.55 22.13 4.59
CA ARG A 48 3.01 22.15 3.18
C ARG A 48 4.07 21.09 2.90
N ASN A 49 5.11 20.99 3.74
CA ASN A 49 6.15 19.98 3.59
C ASN A 49 5.62 18.55 3.75
N SER A 50 4.62 18.35 4.62
CA SER A 50 3.93 17.07 4.80
C SER A 50 3.09 16.71 3.58
N ALA A 51 2.33 17.66 3.03
CA ALA A 51 1.53 17.49 1.82
C ALA A 51 2.39 17.14 0.60
N ILE A 52 3.56 17.79 0.44
CA ILE A 52 4.53 17.43 -0.61
C ILE A 52 4.97 15.96 -0.47
N ALA A 53 5.28 15.52 0.76
CA ALA A 53 5.69 14.14 1.00
C ALA A 53 4.55 13.14 0.76
N ILE A 54 3.29 13.50 1.04
CA ILE A 54 2.11 12.70 0.69
C ILE A 54 1.98 12.59 -0.84
N LYS A 55 2.14 13.69 -1.58
CA LYS A 55 2.09 13.67 -3.04
C LYS A 55 3.18 12.77 -3.63
N SER A 56 4.41 12.85 -3.12
CA SER A 56 5.49 11.93 -3.49
C SER A 56 5.17 10.47 -3.16
N LEU A 57 4.50 10.21 -2.02
CA LEU A 57 4.08 8.87 -1.65
C LEU A 57 3.00 8.32 -2.60
N LYS A 58 2.00 9.14 -2.97
CA LYS A 58 0.99 8.77 -3.99
C LYS A 58 1.68 8.36 -5.29
N THR A 59 2.58 9.19 -5.81
CA THR A 59 3.37 8.87 -7.02
C THR A 59 4.22 7.61 -6.86
N PHE A 60 4.74 7.34 -5.66
CA PHE A 60 5.52 6.14 -5.39
C PHE A 60 4.68 4.86 -5.40
N LEU A 61 3.43 4.93 -4.96
CA LEU A 61 2.48 3.83 -4.91
C LEU A 61 1.86 3.51 -6.28
N THR A 62 1.90 4.45 -7.24
CA THR A 62 1.46 4.22 -8.61
C THR A 62 2.26 3.09 -9.26
N THR A 63 1.54 2.12 -9.83
CA THR A 63 2.03 0.99 -10.61
C THR A 63 1.77 1.21 -12.11
N GLY A 64 2.37 0.39 -12.99
CA GLY A 64 2.16 0.47 -14.44
C GLY A 64 2.98 1.55 -15.16
N GLU A 65 2.50 1.96 -16.33
CA GLU A 65 3.18 2.90 -17.25
C GLU A 65 3.29 4.32 -16.69
N ASP A 66 2.33 4.74 -15.86
CA ASP A 66 2.33 6.04 -15.16
C ASP A 66 3.43 6.18 -14.10
N ARG A 67 4.17 5.10 -13.81
CA ARG A 67 5.11 5.08 -12.70
C ARG A 67 6.34 5.94 -12.99
N ALA A 68 6.50 7.01 -12.22
CA ALA A 68 7.65 7.90 -12.36
C ALA A 68 9.00 7.16 -12.14
N LYS A 69 9.99 7.43 -13.01
CA LYS A 69 11.30 6.76 -13.01
C LYS A 69 12.03 6.80 -11.66
N TRP A 70 11.92 7.90 -10.92
CA TRP A 70 12.57 8.05 -9.61
C TRP A 70 12.05 7.04 -8.58
N CYS A 71 10.83 6.51 -8.75
CA CYS A 71 10.26 5.50 -7.85
C CYS A 71 11.07 4.21 -7.85
N ASN A 72 11.69 3.85 -8.97
CA ASN A 72 12.54 2.66 -9.07
C ASN A 72 13.82 2.83 -8.24
N LEU A 73 14.44 4.02 -8.29
CA LEU A 73 15.60 4.35 -7.47
C LEU A 73 15.24 4.40 -5.98
N ALA A 74 14.12 5.07 -5.65
CA ALA A 74 13.60 5.13 -4.30
C ALA A 74 13.31 3.73 -3.73
N ALA A 75 12.69 2.84 -4.52
CA ALA A 75 12.40 1.48 -4.12
C ALA A 75 13.68 0.70 -3.82
N LYS A 76 14.72 0.81 -4.68
CA LYS A 76 16.03 0.21 -4.41
C LYS A 76 16.64 0.72 -3.10
N GLY A 77 16.58 2.03 -2.84
CA GLY A 77 17.07 2.61 -1.59
C GLY A 77 16.33 2.08 -0.36
N LEU A 78 15.00 2.00 -0.42
CA LEU A 78 14.16 1.51 0.68
C LEU A 78 14.36 0.01 0.95
N ARG A 79 14.55 -0.81 -0.08
CA ARG A 79 14.76 -2.28 0.04
C ARG A 79 16.15 -2.65 0.56
N LYS A 80 17.12 -1.73 0.52
CA LYS A 80 18.44 -1.93 1.14
C LYS A 80 18.38 -1.77 2.66
N GLU A 81 17.57 -0.83 3.13
CA GLU A 81 17.50 -0.45 4.54
C GLU A 81 16.42 -1.22 5.29
N VAL A 82 16.62 -2.52 5.53
CA VAL A 82 15.64 -3.40 6.17
C VAL A 82 16.05 -3.69 7.63
N PRO A 83 15.11 -3.77 8.58
CA PRO A 83 15.40 -4.16 9.95
C PRO A 83 15.81 -5.63 10.05
N ASP A 84 16.60 -5.99 11.07
CA ASP A 84 17.00 -7.38 11.29
C ASP A 84 15.83 -8.30 11.70
N LYS A 85 14.80 -7.71 12.33
CA LYS A 85 13.59 -8.40 12.80
C LYS A 85 12.33 -7.64 12.34
N PRO A 86 11.35 -8.32 11.71
CA PRO A 86 11.43 -9.69 11.19
C PRO A 86 12.45 -9.80 10.05
N LYS A 87 13.07 -10.98 9.87
CA LYS A 87 14.00 -11.21 8.76
C LYS A 87 13.23 -11.18 7.44
N VAL A 88 13.45 -10.14 6.63
CA VAL A 88 12.86 -10.01 5.28
C VAL A 88 13.92 -10.35 4.24
N GLU A 89 13.80 -11.53 3.63
CA GLU A 89 14.68 -11.98 2.54
C GLU A 89 14.59 -11.02 1.34
N GLU A 90 15.68 -10.85 0.60
CA GLU A 90 15.77 -9.87 -0.49
C GLU A 90 14.68 -10.05 -1.56
N SER A 91 14.38 -11.30 -1.93
CA SER A 91 13.33 -11.62 -2.90
C SER A 91 11.91 -11.32 -2.42
N ALA A 92 11.69 -11.13 -1.12
CA ALA A 92 10.40 -10.75 -0.54
C ALA A 92 10.22 -9.23 -0.41
N ARG A 93 11.27 -8.43 -0.67
CA ARG A 93 11.24 -6.96 -0.51
C ARG A 93 10.64 -6.32 -1.75
N ILE A 94 9.33 -6.05 -1.74
CA ILE A 94 8.62 -5.46 -2.88
C ILE A 94 8.40 -3.98 -2.63
N ASN A 95 7.59 -3.62 -1.64
CA ASN A 95 7.32 -2.23 -1.32
C ASN A 95 6.92 -2.11 0.17
N PRO A 96 7.71 -1.39 0.99
CA PRO A 96 7.48 -1.29 2.43
C PRO A 96 6.27 -0.47 2.86
N PHE A 97 5.60 0.21 1.93
CA PHE A 97 4.36 0.94 2.24
C PHE A 97 3.13 0.06 2.10
N ILE A 98 3.25 -1.08 1.42
CA ILE A 98 2.16 -2.02 1.13
C ILE A 98 2.42 -3.41 1.72
N GLN A 99 3.50 -3.53 2.49
CA GLN A 99 3.90 -4.73 3.24
C GLN A 99 4.06 -4.36 4.72
N THR A 100 4.03 -5.36 5.60
CA THR A 100 4.04 -5.16 7.06
C THR A 100 5.41 -4.78 7.65
N TRP A 101 6.49 -4.80 6.86
CA TRP A 101 7.83 -4.38 7.30
C TRP A 101 8.12 -2.92 6.95
N ALA A 102 8.96 -2.25 7.75
CA ALA A 102 9.30 -0.85 7.57
C ALA A 102 10.81 -0.61 7.51
N PRO A 103 11.31 0.24 6.59
CA PRO A 103 12.73 0.43 6.41
C PRO A 103 13.37 1.26 7.53
N LEU A 104 14.67 1.04 7.74
CA LEU A 104 15.50 1.80 8.67
C LEU A 104 15.73 3.21 8.14
N GLN A 105 15.49 4.22 8.98
CA GLN A 105 15.55 5.62 8.56
C GLN A 105 16.95 6.25 8.65
N LYS A 106 17.92 5.57 9.26
CA LYS A 106 19.22 6.18 9.60
C LYS A 106 20.04 6.51 8.36
N LYS A 107 20.12 5.58 7.40
CA LYS A 107 20.93 5.72 6.17
C LYS A 107 20.13 6.20 4.95
N LEU A 108 18.82 6.41 5.10
CA LEU A 108 18.00 6.88 3.98
C LEU A 108 18.29 8.35 3.64
N PRO A 109 18.40 8.70 2.34
CA PRO A 109 18.42 10.08 1.88
C PRO A 109 17.26 10.90 2.44
N ARG A 110 17.50 12.21 2.65
CA ARG A 110 16.53 13.13 3.27
C ARG A 110 15.11 13.04 2.67
N PRO A 111 14.90 12.98 1.33
CA PRO A 111 13.56 12.86 0.75
C PRO A 111 12.85 11.56 1.15
N LEU A 112 13.54 10.42 1.09
CA LEU A 112 12.97 9.11 1.47
C LEU A 112 12.70 9.03 2.97
N LYS A 113 13.61 9.57 3.78
CA LYS A 113 13.40 9.67 5.23
C LYS A 113 12.16 10.49 5.55
N ARG A 114 11.92 11.60 4.83
CA ARG A 114 10.69 12.39 4.97
C ARG A 114 9.47 11.57 4.54
N MET A 115 9.48 10.92 3.38
CA MET A 115 8.36 10.07 2.95
C MET A 115 8.03 8.98 3.97
N VAL A 116 9.03 8.27 4.49
CA VAL A 116 8.83 7.23 5.52
C VAL A 116 8.32 7.83 6.82
N LYS A 117 8.82 9.00 7.24
CA LYS A 117 8.34 9.71 8.44
C LYS A 117 6.91 10.24 8.26
N THR A 118 6.59 10.81 7.12
CA THR A 118 5.25 11.29 6.79
C THR A 118 4.28 10.13 6.76
N ALA A 119 4.63 9.05 6.05
CA ALA A 119 3.88 7.80 6.11
C ALA A 119 3.70 7.38 7.58
N LYS A 120 4.78 7.33 8.40
CA LYS A 120 4.73 6.99 9.84
C LYS A 120 3.85 7.93 10.68
N LYS A 121 3.93 9.24 10.47
CA LYS A 121 3.11 10.25 11.17
C LYS A 121 1.64 9.97 10.90
N PHE A 122 1.33 9.61 9.66
CA PHE A 122 0.02 9.19 9.23
C PHE A 122 -0.17 7.65 9.31
N LYS A 123 0.72 6.86 9.96
CA LYS A 123 0.77 5.38 9.78
C LYS A 123 -0.36 4.62 10.47
N PHE A 124 -1.13 5.24 11.35
CA PHE A 124 -2.40 4.65 11.76
C PHE A 124 -3.52 4.88 10.74
N ARG A 125 -3.25 5.61 9.65
CA ARG A 125 -4.24 6.05 8.67
C ARG A 125 -3.83 5.86 7.20
N LEU A 126 -2.59 5.47 6.87
CA LEU A 126 -2.28 4.87 5.55
C LEU A 126 -2.78 3.43 5.48
N LYS A 127 -4.06 3.25 5.83
CA LYS A 127 -4.76 1.99 5.72
C LYS A 127 -5.12 1.85 4.25
N PHE A 128 -4.88 0.65 3.73
CA PHE A 128 -5.56 0.27 2.51
C PHE A 128 -7.00 -0.04 2.91
N ASP A 129 -7.87 0.93 2.68
CA ASP A 129 -9.24 0.96 3.15
C ASP A 129 -10.18 1.15 1.95
N ALA A 130 -10.09 0.18 1.04
CA ALA A 130 -11.08 0.01 -0.01
C ALA A 130 -12.32 -0.66 0.60
N LEU A 131 -13.50 -0.12 0.26
CA LEU A 131 -14.79 -0.70 0.62
C LEU A 131 -14.98 -2.04 -0.08
N ALA A 132 -14.80 -2.05 -1.40
CA ALA A 132 -14.87 -3.23 -2.25
C ALA A 132 -13.61 -3.33 -3.12
N LEU A 133 -13.04 -4.53 -3.22
CA LEU A 133 -11.84 -4.81 -4.00
C LEU A 133 -12.14 -5.78 -5.13
N THR A 134 -11.79 -5.40 -6.35
CA THR A 134 -11.87 -6.32 -7.48
C THR A 134 -10.83 -7.44 -7.35
N LYS A 135 -11.06 -8.54 -8.06
CA LYS A 135 -10.14 -9.68 -8.07
C LYS A 135 -8.76 -9.28 -8.56
N GLU A 136 -8.69 -8.44 -9.58
CA GLU A 136 -7.44 -7.94 -10.18
C GLU A 136 -6.61 -7.18 -9.15
N VAL A 137 -7.24 -6.31 -8.36
CA VAL A 137 -6.54 -5.57 -7.30
C VAL A 137 -6.03 -6.50 -6.21
N LYS A 138 -6.82 -7.51 -5.81
CA LYS A 138 -6.38 -8.51 -4.82
C LYS A 138 -5.16 -9.29 -5.35
N GLU A 139 -5.16 -9.66 -6.63
CA GLU A 139 -4.08 -10.40 -7.28
C GLU A 139 -2.79 -9.60 -7.42
N GLU A 140 -2.87 -8.29 -7.62
CA GLU A 140 -1.70 -7.39 -7.71
C GLU A 140 -0.96 -7.20 -6.38
N LEU A 141 -1.61 -7.47 -5.24
CA LEU A 141 -1.02 -7.23 -3.93
C LEU A 141 0.20 -8.13 -3.67
N PRO A 142 1.23 -7.65 -2.96
CA PRO A 142 2.37 -8.47 -2.58
C PRO A 142 1.98 -9.60 -1.63
N LEU A 143 2.31 -10.83 -2.02
CA LEU A 143 2.01 -12.00 -1.20
C LEU A 143 2.80 -12.03 0.11
N TRP A 144 4.09 -11.68 0.02
CA TRP A 144 5.01 -11.80 1.14
C TRP A 144 4.84 -10.63 2.09
N PHE A 145 4.81 -10.89 3.39
CA PHE A 145 4.56 -9.83 4.39
C PHE A 145 3.28 -9.02 4.08
N HIS A 146 2.23 -9.71 3.63
CA HIS A 146 0.95 -9.14 3.21
C HIS A 146 0.24 -8.39 4.36
N ASN A 147 -0.43 -7.27 4.05
CA ASN A 147 -1.10 -6.42 5.04
C ASN A 147 -2.34 -7.08 5.66
N GLY A 148 -3.07 -7.86 4.88
CA GLY A 148 -4.23 -8.66 5.31
C GLY A 148 -3.89 -10.05 5.84
N ALA A 149 -2.67 -10.27 6.34
CA ALA A 149 -2.21 -11.57 6.80
C ALA A 149 -2.79 -11.96 8.17
N LYS A 150 -3.22 -13.22 8.32
CA LYS A 150 -3.47 -13.85 9.62
C LYS A 150 -2.15 -14.05 10.36
N LYS A 151 -2.21 -14.22 11.69
CA LYS A 151 -1.02 -14.32 12.57
C LYS A 151 -0.02 -15.39 12.12
N ASP A 152 -0.49 -16.45 11.46
CA ASP A 152 0.34 -17.58 11.05
C ASP A 152 1.15 -17.36 9.76
N LEU A 153 0.80 -16.38 8.91
CA LEU A 153 1.52 -16.15 7.65
C LEU A 153 3.01 -15.83 7.88
N GLY A 154 3.34 -15.22 9.02
CA GLY A 154 4.71 -14.91 9.41
C GLY A 154 5.64 -16.14 9.41
N ARG A 155 5.09 -17.33 9.74
CA ARG A 155 5.84 -18.60 9.78
C ARG A 155 6.14 -19.11 8.37
N HIS A 156 5.25 -18.85 7.43
CA HIS A 156 5.40 -19.27 6.04
C HIS A 156 6.31 -18.35 5.23
N ASN A 157 6.40 -17.05 5.57
CA ASN A 157 7.21 -16.09 4.80
C ASN A 157 8.66 -16.54 4.56
N ASN A 158 9.27 -17.29 5.48
CA ASN A 158 10.67 -17.72 5.37
C ASN A 158 10.86 -19.24 5.34
N SER A 159 9.80 -20.02 5.12
CA SER A 159 9.90 -21.48 4.97
C SER A 159 10.76 -21.86 3.76
N VAL A 160 11.28 -23.09 3.75
CA VAL A 160 12.09 -23.59 2.63
C VAL A 160 11.30 -23.54 1.33
N CYS A 161 10.03 -23.95 1.36
CA CYS A 161 9.13 -23.88 0.22
C CYS A 161 8.85 -22.43 -0.19
N ALA A 162 8.64 -21.50 0.74
CA ALA A 162 8.44 -20.09 0.40
C ALA A 162 9.66 -19.45 -0.28
N LYS A 163 10.87 -19.82 0.14
CA LYS A 163 12.10 -19.41 -0.56
C LYS A 163 12.16 -19.98 -1.98
N CYS A 164 11.77 -21.24 -2.16
CA CYS A 164 11.68 -21.86 -3.48
C CYS A 164 10.63 -21.16 -4.36
N LEU A 165 9.41 -20.94 -3.84
CA LEU A 165 8.34 -20.22 -4.52
C LEU A 165 8.80 -18.85 -5.02
N ARG A 166 9.54 -18.09 -4.20
CA ARG A 166 10.12 -16.80 -4.63
C ARG A 166 11.22 -16.94 -5.68
N ASN A 167 12.22 -17.76 -5.39
CA ASN A 167 13.48 -17.72 -6.13
C ASN A 167 13.46 -18.59 -7.39
N LYS A 168 12.65 -19.65 -7.42
CA LYS A 168 12.57 -20.63 -8.52
C LYS A 168 11.26 -20.51 -9.30
N HIS A 169 10.14 -20.32 -8.60
CA HIS A 169 8.84 -20.17 -9.25
C HIS A 169 8.50 -18.72 -9.60
N GLY A 170 9.23 -17.74 -9.03
CA GLY A 170 9.06 -16.33 -9.33
C GLY A 170 7.89 -15.65 -8.60
N VAL A 171 7.30 -16.30 -7.60
CA VAL A 171 6.09 -15.83 -6.90
C VAL A 171 6.37 -14.55 -6.12
N ARG A 172 5.66 -13.47 -6.45
CA ARG A 172 5.75 -12.14 -5.80
C ARG A 172 4.39 -11.62 -5.34
N SER A 173 3.33 -11.85 -6.12
CA SER A 173 1.98 -11.36 -5.85
C SER A 173 1.02 -12.48 -5.43
N VAL A 174 -0.19 -12.10 -5.01
CA VAL A 174 -1.26 -13.05 -4.71
C VAL A 174 -1.73 -13.76 -5.99
N GLY A 175 -1.77 -13.06 -7.14
CA GLY A 175 -2.06 -13.68 -8.43
C GLY A 175 -1.02 -14.75 -8.82
N ASP A 176 0.27 -14.48 -8.59
CA ASP A 176 1.32 -15.46 -8.89
C ASP A 176 1.13 -16.78 -8.12
N ILE A 177 0.64 -16.73 -6.87
CA ILE A 177 0.41 -17.95 -6.09
C ILE A 177 -0.85 -18.68 -6.50
N LEU A 178 -1.90 -17.96 -6.91
CA LEU A 178 -3.07 -18.57 -7.54
C LEU A 178 -2.66 -19.36 -8.78
N MET A 179 -1.81 -18.80 -9.63
CA MET A 179 -1.27 -19.51 -10.79
C MET A 179 -0.50 -20.78 -10.43
N ILE A 180 0.09 -20.89 -9.22
CA ILE A 180 0.72 -22.14 -8.76
C ILE A 180 -0.34 -23.17 -8.35
N ILE A 181 -1.39 -22.71 -7.69
CA ILE A 181 -2.47 -23.55 -7.13
C ILE A 181 -3.36 -24.09 -8.25
N GLU A 182 -3.75 -23.23 -9.20
CA GLU A 182 -4.71 -23.52 -10.28
C GLU A 182 -4.12 -24.29 -11.46
N ARG A 183 -2.80 -24.54 -11.48
CA ARG A 183 -2.16 -25.34 -12.53
C ARG A 183 -2.89 -26.68 -12.69
N ASN A 184 -3.14 -27.09 -13.93
CA ASN A 184 -3.76 -28.37 -14.21
C ASN A 184 -2.77 -29.52 -13.93
N TYR A 185 -3.01 -30.20 -12.83
CA TYR A 185 -2.20 -31.30 -12.32
C TYR A 185 -2.79 -32.67 -12.72
N TYR A 186 -3.18 -32.84 -13.99
CA TYR A 186 -3.63 -34.14 -14.49
C TYR A 186 -2.55 -35.20 -14.22
N ARG A 187 -2.95 -36.30 -13.53
CA ARG A 187 -2.05 -37.38 -13.06
C ARG A 187 -0.93 -36.93 -12.11
N HIS A 188 -1.17 -35.89 -11.31
CA HIS A 188 -0.23 -35.49 -10.26
C HIS A 188 -0.16 -36.49 -9.11
N SER A 189 1.01 -36.56 -8.48
CA SER A 189 1.26 -37.39 -7.30
C SER A 189 2.21 -36.67 -6.35
N ARG A 190 2.04 -36.90 -5.05
CA ARG A 190 2.87 -36.36 -3.97
C ARG A 190 4.26 -37.03 -3.93
N ARG A 191 5.03 -36.89 -5.00
CA ARG A 191 6.36 -37.49 -5.18
C ARG A 191 7.31 -36.48 -5.83
N ARG A 192 8.59 -36.56 -5.49
CA ARG A 192 9.66 -35.68 -6.02
C ARG A 192 9.71 -35.70 -7.56
N ASN A 193 9.57 -36.88 -8.15
CA ASN A 193 9.68 -37.16 -9.58
C ASN A 193 8.33 -37.27 -10.29
N CYS A 194 7.28 -36.60 -9.80
CA CYS A 194 5.96 -36.61 -10.44
C CYS A 194 6.08 -36.33 -11.95
N ALA A 195 5.44 -37.18 -12.77
CA ALA A 195 5.56 -37.16 -14.23
C ALA A 195 4.69 -36.10 -14.92
N CYS A 196 3.84 -35.38 -14.17
CA CYS A 196 3.02 -34.32 -14.75
C CYS A 196 3.87 -33.15 -15.26
N GLU A 197 3.35 -32.45 -16.25
CA GLU A 197 4.09 -31.42 -16.98
C GLU A 197 4.51 -30.26 -16.08
N SER A 198 3.60 -29.77 -15.23
CA SER A 198 3.89 -28.68 -14.28
C SER A 198 5.05 -29.02 -13.34
N CYS A 199 5.11 -30.25 -12.81
CA CYS A 199 6.22 -30.68 -11.95
C CYS A 199 7.53 -30.83 -12.72
N LYS A 200 7.50 -31.25 -14.01
CA LYS A 200 8.69 -31.29 -14.86
C LYS A 200 9.24 -29.88 -15.09
N LEU A 201 8.39 -28.94 -15.46
CA LEU A 201 8.76 -27.54 -15.69
C LEU A 201 9.34 -26.90 -14.43
N ASP A 202 8.75 -27.16 -13.26
CA ASP A 202 9.27 -26.64 -11.99
C ASP A 202 10.64 -27.25 -11.64
N ARG A 203 10.87 -28.53 -11.94
CA ARG A 203 12.20 -29.16 -11.77
C ARG A 203 13.25 -28.58 -12.70
N ILE A 204 12.89 -28.25 -13.95
CA ILE A 204 13.79 -27.56 -14.89
C ILE A 204 14.22 -26.20 -14.33
N LYS A 205 13.32 -25.49 -13.62
CA LYS A 205 13.63 -24.24 -12.90
C LYS A 205 14.47 -24.47 -11.63
N GLY A 206 14.77 -25.72 -11.27
CA GLY A 206 15.56 -26.09 -10.10
C GLY A 206 14.74 -26.25 -8.81
N CYS A 207 13.42 -26.45 -8.90
CA CYS A 207 12.61 -26.88 -7.75
C CYS A 207 12.78 -28.37 -7.51
N GLU A 208 13.25 -28.75 -6.32
CA GLU A 208 13.48 -30.16 -6.00
C GLU A 208 12.19 -30.93 -5.69
N TYR A 209 11.24 -30.28 -5.00
CA TYR A 209 9.98 -30.89 -4.56
C TYR A 209 8.77 -30.03 -4.97
N PRO A 210 8.33 -30.08 -6.25
CA PRO A 210 7.24 -29.24 -6.74
C PRO A 210 5.94 -29.40 -5.93
N TYR A 211 5.56 -30.63 -5.57
CA TYR A 211 4.35 -30.90 -4.79
C TYR A 211 4.34 -30.18 -3.43
N LYS A 212 5.50 -30.09 -2.74
CA LYS A 212 5.61 -29.37 -1.46
C LYS A 212 5.43 -27.88 -1.64
N CYS A 213 5.91 -27.32 -2.75
CA CYS A 213 5.73 -25.90 -3.07
C CYS A 213 4.26 -25.60 -3.37
N GLN A 214 3.55 -26.49 -4.05
CA GLN A 214 2.11 -26.37 -4.28
C GLN A 214 1.31 -26.47 -2.99
N GLU A 215 1.59 -27.45 -2.12
CA GLU A 215 0.91 -27.58 -0.83
C GLU A 215 1.19 -26.37 0.09
N GLU A 216 2.42 -25.87 0.09
CA GLU A 216 2.76 -24.64 0.80
C GLU A 216 2.03 -23.43 0.21
N ALA A 217 1.86 -23.39 -1.12
CA ALA A 217 1.16 -22.29 -1.78
C ALA A 217 -0.28 -22.16 -1.29
N VAL A 218 -0.99 -23.28 -1.18
CA VAL A 218 -2.35 -23.33 -0.61
C VAL A 218 -2.35 -22.81 0.84
N LYS A 219 -1.46 -23.31 1.69
CA LYS A 219 -1.36 -22.87 3.10
C LYS A 219 -1.10 -21.38 3.24
N ILE A 220 -0.21 -20.83 2.41
CA ILE A 220 0.10 -19.40 2.39
C ILE A 220 -1.17 -18.59 2.04
N LEU A 221 -1.90 -19.00 1.01
CA LEU A 221 -3.11 -18.30 0.57
C LEU A 221 -4.22 -18.38 1.63
N ASP A 222 -4.39 -19.53 2.29
CA ASP A 222 -5.37 -19.69 3.38
C ASP A 222 -5.06 -18.84 4.62
N CYS A 223 -3.80 -18.38 4.75
CA CYS A 223 -3.37 -17.44 5.78
C CYS A 223 -3.67 -15.97 5.42
N ILE A 224 -4.31 -15.68 4.29
CA ILE A 224 -4.80 -14.36 3.93
C ILE A 224 -6.25 -14.20 4.41
N ASN A 225 -6.60 -13.03 4.95
CA ASN A 225 -7.98 -12.73 5.35
C ASN A 225 -8.91 -12.60 4.14
N GLU A 226 -10.18 -12.96 4.33
CA GLU A 226 -11.20 -13.05 3.27
C GLU A 226 -11.32 -11.79 2.42
N LYS A 227 -11.28 -10.61 3.05
CA LYS A 227 -11.28 -9.29 2.37
C LYS A 227 -10.23 -9.20 1.23
N TRP A 228 -9.14 -9.94 1.34
CA TRP A 228 -7.98 -9.87 0.46
C TRP A 228 -7.78 -11.15 -0.37
N ASP A 229 -8.65 -12.15 -0.19
CA ASP A 229 -8.56 -13.42 -0.90
C ASP A 229 -9.23 -13.28 -2.28
N PRO A 230 -8.48 -13.41 -3.39
CA PRO A 230 -9.03 -13.32 -4.76
C PRO A 230 -9.92 -14.51 -5.15
N ARG A 231 -9.95 -15.59 -4.36
CA ARG A 231 -10.88 -16.71 -4.56
C ARG A 231 -12.31 -16.37 -4.16
N LEU A 232 -12.48 -15.35 -3.31
CA LEU A 232 -13.76 -14.91 -2.81
C LEU A 232 -14.25 -13.72 -3.63
N GLU A 233 -15.54 -13.74 -3.96
CA GLU A 233 -16.20 -12.65 -4.67
C GLU A 233 -16.15 -11.35 -3.86
N VAL A 234 -16.38 -10.25 -4.57
CA VAL A 234 -16.43 -8.91 -3.97
C VAL A 234 -17.66 -8.86 -3.09
N ASN A 235 -17.51 -8.56 -1.79
CA ASN A 235 -18.66 -8.15 -0.98
C ASN A 235 -19.16 -6.83 -1.56
N GLN A 236 -20.16 -6.90 -2.45
CA GLN A 236 -20.86 -5.72 -2.94
C GLN A 236 -21.71 -5.16 -1.79
N PRO A 237 -21.81 -3.84 -1.66
CA PRO A 237 -22.75 -3.25 -0.71
C PRO A 237 -24.18 -3.69 -1.06
N ASP A 238 -25.00 -3.94 -0.04
CA ASP A 238 -26.39 -4.43 -0.18
C ASP A 238 -27.33 -3.45 -0.89
N ALA A 239 -26.91 -2.20 -1.08
CA ALA A 239 -27.67 -1.15 -1.74
C ALA A 239 -27.02 -0.79 -3.08
N GLU A 240 -27.82 -0.69 -4.13
CA GLU A 240 -27.40 -0.31 -5.49
C GLU A 240 -28.31 0.82 -5.99
N LEU A 241 -27.75 1.78 -6.72
CA LEU A 241 -28.58 2.72 -7.48
C LEU A 241 -29.28 1.98 -8.62
N THR A 242 -30.53 2.34 -8.87
CA THR A 242 -31.28 1.90 -10.04
C THR A 242 -30.72 2.53 -11.32
N ASP A 243 -30.99 1.92 -12.48
CA ASP A 243 -30.57 2.47 -13.78
C ASP A 243 -31.10 3.90 -14.03
N GLU A 244 -32.29 4.21 -13.51
CA GLU A 244 -32.88 5.54 -13.55
C GLU A 244 -32.07 6.55 -12.71
N GLU A 245 -31.61 6.14 -11.53
CA GLU A 245 -30.78 6.98 -10.65
C GLU A 245 -29.37 7.17 -11.23
N LEU A 246 -28.78 6.15 -11.87
CA LEU A 246 -27.51 6.27 -12.59
C LEU A 246 -27.61 7.25 -13.77
N THR A 247 -28.72 7.18 -14.51
CA THR A 247 -29.00 8.12 -15.62
C THR A 247 -29.18 9.54 -15.09
N ARG A 248 -29.97 9.71 -14.02
CA ARG A 248 -30.16 11.01 -13.35
C ARG A 248 -28.85 11.60 -12.84
N ASN A 249 -28.00 10.77 -12.23
CA ASN A 249 -26.67 11.17 -11.78
C ASN A 249 -25.79 11.64 -12.93
N SER A 250 -25.83 10.96 -14.09
CA SER A 250 -25.04 11.35 -15.26
C SER A 250 -25.43 12.76 -15.74
N THR A 251 -26.73 13.05 -15.84
CA THR A 251 -27.23 14.39 -16.19
C THR A 251 -26.86 15.43 -15.14
N ALA A 252 -27.06 15.12 -13.85
CA ALA A 252 -26.72 16.03 -12.76
C ALA A 252 -25.22 16.38 -12.71
N ILE A 253 -24.32 15.45 -13.06
CA ILE A 253 -22.88 15.74 -13.17
C ILE A 253 -22.60 16.79 -14.25
N ASP A 254 -23.22 16.65 -15.43
CA ASP A 254 -23.04 17.57 -16.55
C ASP A 254 -23.62 18.96 -16.23
N GLU A 255 -24.75 19.00 -15.52
CA GLU A 255 -25.45 20.22 -15.13
C GLU A 255 -24.94 20.84 -13.82
N LYS A 256 -24.01 20.16 -13.13
CA LYS A 256 -23.45 20.54 -11.81
C LYS A 256 -24.51 20.63 -10.71
N GLU A 257 -25.48 19.74 -10.76
CA GLU A 257 -26.52 19.59 -9.75
C GLU A 257 -26.15 18.55 -8.68
N GLU A 258 -27.05 18.33 -7.73
CA GLU A 258 -26.87 17.33 -6.68
C GLU A 258 -26.97 15.91 -7.25
N VAL A 259 -26.02 15.05 -6.85
CA VAL A 259 -25.95 13.65 -7.27
C VAL A 259 -26.30 12.73 -6.09
N ILE A 260 -27.02 11.65 -6.37
CA ILE A 260 -27.25 10.58 -5.40
C ILE A 260 -25.96 9.78 -5.29
N PHE A 261 -25.46 9.60 -4.08
CA PHE A 261 -24.23 8.85 -3.86
C PHE A 261 -24.42 7.37 -4.23
N ASP A 262 -23.61 6.87 -5.16
CA ASP A 262 -23.54 5.44 -5.47
C ASP A 262 -22.66 4.72 -4.44
N PRO A 263 -23.23 3.84 -3.59
CA PRO A 263 -22.45 3.08 -2.63
C PRO A 263 -21.52 2.03 -3.30
N LYS A 264 -21.70 1.68 -4.58
CA LYS A 264 -20.81 0.76 -5.34
C LYS A 264 -19.46 1.39 -5.68
N VAL A 265 -18.69 1.75 -4.66
CA VAL A 265 -17.32 2.22 -4.85
C VAL A 265 -16.37 1.02 -4.86
N THR A 266 -16.17 0.43 -6.04
CA THR A 266 -15.12 -0.57 -6.27
C THR A 266 -13.77 0.08 -6.54
N THR A 267 -12.74 -0.41 -5.85
CA THR A 267 -11.37 0.02 -6.08
C THR A 267 -10.74 -0.86 -7.15
N ASN A 268 -10.40 -0.25 -8.30
CA ASN A 268 -9.84 -0.94 -9.47
C ASN A 268 -8.31 -0.83 -9.59
N ARG A 269 -7.68 0.05 -8.79
CA ARG A 269 -6.22 0.17 -8.71
C ARG A 269 -5.77 0.09 -7.27
N VAL A 270 -4.66 -0.60 -7.02
CA VAL A 270 -4.05 -0.68 -5.69
C VAL A 270 -3.78 0.71 -5.09
N VAL A 271 -3.36 1.69 -5.91
CA VAL A 271 -3.10 3.05 -5.41
C VAL A 271 -4.36 3.75 -4.89
N ASP A 272 -5.53 3.46 -5.48
CA ASP A 272 -6.80 4.10 -5.14
C ASP A 272 -7.43 3.51 -3.87
N GLY A 273 -6.90 2.40 -3.35
CA GLY A 273 -7.32 1.83 -2.07
C GLY A 273 -6.66 2.48 -0.86
N TYR A 274 -5.58 3.26 -1.05
CA TYR A 274 -4.91 3.93 0.06
C TYR A 274 -5.62 5.22 0.44
N ARG A 275 -5.92 5.36 1.73
CA ARG A 275 -6.43 6.59 2.34
C ARG A 275 -5.35 7.17 3.25
N VAL A 276 -5.36 8.48 3.51
CA VAL A 276 -4.40 9.14 4.43
C VAL A 276 -5.13 9.74 5.64
N PHE A 277 -6.43 9.98 5.50
CA PHE A 277 -7.31 10.55 6.51
C PHE A 277 -8.43 9.55 6.84
N CYS A 278 -8.11 8.49 7.58
CA CYS A 278 -9.11 7.57 8.13
C CYS A 278 -9.50 7.99 9.56
N ASN A 279 -10.75 7.77 9.96
CA ASN A 279 -11.16 7.90 11.37
C ASN A 279 -10.58 6.75 12.20
N GLU A 280 -10.39 6.97 13.50
CA GLU A 280 -10.11 5.88 14.44
C GLU A 280 -11.40 5.08 14.61
N THR A 281 -11.54 4.01 13.84
CA THR A 281 -12.50 2.96 14.18
C THR A 281 -11.86 2.07 15.24
N SER A 282 -12.57 1.98 16.37
CA SER A 282 -12.35 1.19 17.58
C SER A 282 -11.95 -0.26 17.33
#